data_AF-A0A8C7SJA0-F1
#
_entry.id   AF-A0A8C7SJA0-F1
#
_cell.length_a   1.000
_cell.length_b   1.000
_cell.length_c   1.000
_cell.angle_alpha   90.00
_cell.angle_beta   90.00
_cell.angle_gamma   90.00
#
_symmetry.space_group_name_H-M   'P 1'
#
loop_
_entity.id
_entity.type
_entity.pdbx_description
1 polymer ?
#
loop_
_entity_poly.entity_id
_entity_poly.type
_entity_poly.pdbx_seq_one_letter_code
_entity_poly.pdbx_strand_id
1 'polypeptide(L)' 'MDLRVLAFVLCVTIYSIQGAIPKCCVGTSRNIPLSILMRVERYDVQHNHGACEIDAVV' A
#
# COMPACT_ATOMS: atom_id res chain seq x y z
N MET A 1 21.55 -29.61 4.40
CA MET A 1 20.27 -28.96 4.78
C MET A 1 19.16 -29.57 3.93
N ASP A 2 18.11 -30.08 4.57
CA ASP A 2 17.02 -30.79 3.87
C ASP A 2 16.24 -29.84 2.94
N LEU A 3 15.93 -30.29 1.72
CA LEU A 3 15.23 -29.48 0.71
C LEU A 3 13.87 -28.98 1.23
N ARG A 4 13.22 -29.77 2.10
CA ARG A 4 11.94 -29.40 2.73
C ARG A 4 12.11 -28.23 3.68
N VAL A 5 13.19 -28.22 4.47
CA VAL A 5 13.49 -27.12 5.39
C VAL A 5 13.78 -25.85 4.62
N LEU A 6 14.53 -25.94 3.51
CA LEU A 6 14.82 -24.79 2.65
C LEU A 6 13.54 -24.19 2.05
N ALA A 7 12.63 -25.03 1.55
CA ALA A 7 11.36 -24.57 0.97
C ALA A 7 10.45 -23.89 2.02
N PHE A 8 10.40 -24.41 3.24
CA PHE A 8 9.64 -23.79 4.33
C PHE A 8 10.16 -22.40 4.69
N VAL A 9 11.49 -22.23 4.79
CA VAL A 9 12.10 -20.93 5.08
C VAL A 9 11.79 -19.92 3.97
N LEU A 10 11.85 -20.35 2.70
CA LEU A 10 11.54 -19.50 1.54
C LEU A 10 10.07 -19.05 1.53
N CYS A 11 9.14 -19.95 1.81
CA CYS A 11 7.72 -19.58 1.90
C CYS A 11 7.48 -18.57 3.03
N VAL A 12 7.98 -18.83 4.24
CA VAL A 12 7.78 -17.93 5.39
C VAL A 12 8.34 -16.54 5.10
N THR A 13 9.54 -16.45 4.54
CA THR A 13 10.17 -15.15 4.19
C THR A 13 9.37 -14.37 3.16
N ILE A 14 8.87 -15.02 2.10
CA ILE A 14 8.04 -14.36 1.08
C ILE A 14 6.72 -13.85 1.69
N TYR A 15 6.05 -14.67 2.50
CA TYR A 15 4.79 -14.27 3.16
C TYR A 15 4.99 -13.10 4.12
N SER A 16 6.11 -13.07 4.87
CA SER A 16 6.43 -11.94 5.75
C SER A 16 6.65 -10.63 5.00
N ILE A 17 7.19 -10.69 3.77
CA ILE A 17 7.42 -9.49 2.95
C ILE A 17 6.10 -8.90 2.44
N GLN A 18 5.12 -9.75 2.10
CA GLN A 18 3.81 -9.29 1.60
C GLN A 18 3.03 -8.43 2.62
N GLY A 19 3.20 -8.70 3.91
CA GLY A 19 2.57 -7.90 4.98
C GLY A 19 3.29 -6.59 5.32
N ALA A 20 4.51 -6.39 4.81
CA ALA A 20 5.35 -5.25 5.15
C ALA A 20 5.31 -4.11 4.11
N ILE A 21 4.72 -4.35 2.93
CA ILE A 21 4.68 -3.36 1.85
C ILE A 21 3.48 -2.44 2.06
N PRO A 22 3.69 -1.12 2.25
CA PRO A 22 2.60 -0.16 2.42
C PRO A 22 1.78 -0.07 1.13
N LYS A 23 0.46 0.07 1.27
CA LYS A 23 -0.40 0.37 0.13
C LYS A 23 -0.21 1.85 -0.23
N CYS A 24 0.33 2.12 -1.42
CA CYS A 24 0.55 3.46 -1.93
C CYS A 24 -0.34 3.76 -3.13
N CYS A 25 -0.94 4.95 -3.14
CA CYS A 25 -1.46 5.59 -4.33
C CYS A 25 -0.30 5.96 -5.26
N VAL A 26 -0.40 5.56 -6.52
CA VAL A 26 0.57 5.84 -7.59
C VAL A 26 0.13 7.00 -8.49
N GLY A 27 -1.07 7.54 -8.27
CA GLY A 27 -1.60 8.67 -9.00
C GLY A 27 -2.81 9.28 -8.30
N THR A 28 -3.16 10.51 -8.66
CA THR A 28 -4.28 11.26 -8.09
C THR A 28 -5.24 11.71 -9.18
N SER A 29 -6.54 11.69 -8.88
CA SER A 29 -7.55 12.34 -9.71
C SER A 29 -7.74 13.77 -9.25
N ARG A 30 -7.46 14.75 -10.12
CA ARG A 30 -7.62 16.18 -9.81
C ARG A 30 -9.03 16.69 -10.03
N ASN A 31 -9.83 15.98 -10.83
CA ASN A 31 -11.18 16.39 -11.21
C ASN A 31 -12.20 15.46 -10.57
N ILE A 32 -12.44 15.66 -9.28
CA ILE A 32 -13.46 14.93 -8.53
C ILE A 32 -14.70 15.83 -8.42
N PRO A 33 -15.88 15.40 -8.89
CA PRO A 33 -17.12 16.16 -8.73
C PRO A 33 -17.42 16.45 -7.25
N LEU A 34 -17.90 17.66 -6.96
CA LEU A 34 -18.26 18.07 -5.61
C LEU A 34 -19.30 17.14 -4.95
N SER A 35 -20.20 16.58 -5.76
CA SER A 35 -21.21 15.61 -5.30
C SER A 35 -20.60 14.33 -4.72
N ILE A 36 -19.39 13.94 -5.16
CA ILE A 36 -18.65 12.81 -4.60
C ILE A 36 -17.93 13.25 -3.34
N LEU A 37 -17.26 14.40 -3.35
CA LEU A 37 -16.56 14.95 -2.17
C LEU A 37 -17.48 15.12 -0.96
N MET A 38 -18.73 15.55 -1.19
CA MET A 38 -19.73 15.70 -0.11
C MET A 38 -20.20 14.37 0.50
N ARG A 39 -19.90 13.22 -0.14
CA ARG A 39 -20.24 11.87 0.37
C ARG A 39 -19.06 11.19 1.06
N VAL A 40 -17.88 11.80 1.06
CA VAL A 40 -16.70 11.24 1.71
C VAL A 40 -16.87 11.34 3.22
N GLU A 41 -16.92 10.20 3.89
CA GLU A 41 -17.03 10.14 5.35
C GLU A 41 -15.66 10.21 6.05
N ARG A 42 -14.62 9.72 5.38
CA ARG A 42 -13.25 9.62 5.89
C ARG A 42 -12.26 9.81 4.77
N TYR A 43 -11.13 10.40 5.11
CA TYR A 43 -9.97 10.46 4.24
C TYR A 43 -8.71 10.21 5.05
N ASP A 44 -7.69 9.69 4.38
CA ASP A 44 -6.33 9.59 4.90
C ASP A 44 -5.37 10.43 4.05
N VAL A 45 -4.22 10.78 4.61
CA VAL A 45 -3.19 11.56 3.91
C VAL A 45 -1.97 10.68 3.73
N GLN A 46 -1.73 10.31 2.48
CA GLN A 46 -0.47 9.70 2.09
C GLN A 46 0.58 10.79 1.90
N HIS A 47 1.67 10.69 2.66
CA HIS A 47 2.85 11.53 2.51
C HIS A 47 3.95 10.84 1.70
N ASN A 48 4.72 11.62 0.95
CA ASN A 48 5.86 11.16 0.16
C ASN A 48 7.12 10.78 0.99
N HIS A 49 6.97 10.31 2.23
CA HIS A 49 8.08 10.07 3.18
C HIS A 49 8.86 8.77 2.91
N GLY A 50 9.22 8.50 1.65
CA GLY A 50 10.08 7.39 1.23
C GLY A 50 9.40 6.02 1.15
N ALA A 51 8.30 5.79 1.87
CA ALA A 51 7.45 4.61 1.72
C ALA A 51 6.59 4.67 0.45
N CYS A 52 6.12 5.87 0.10
CA CYS A 52 5.36 6.18 -1.10
C CYS A 52 6.00 7.35 -1.84
N GLU A 53 5.89 7.38 -3.17
CA GLU A 53 6.58 8.38 -4.01
C GLU A 53 5.84 9.72 -4.14
N ILE A 54 4.53 9.74 -3.88
CA ILE A 54 3.68 10.93 -4.09
C ILE A 54 2.84 11.23 -2.85
N ASP A 55 2.47 12.51 -2.73
CA ASP A 55 1.42 12.93 -1.80
C ASP A 55 0.04 12.66 -2.40
N ALA A 56 -0.87 12.10 -1.59
CA ALA A 56 -2.24 11.81 -2.00
C ALA A 56 -3.23 11.91 -0.83
N VAL A 57 -4.50 12.16 -1.17
CA VAL A 57 -5.64 12.04 -0.25
C VAL A 57 -6.39 10.77 -0.64
N VAL A 58 -6.53 9.84 0.30
CA VAL A 58 -7.12 8.51 0.10
C VAL A 58 -8.52 8.45 0.67
#